data_AF-A0A9D7JVQ3-F1
#
_entry.id   AF-A0A9D7JVQ3-F1
#
_cell.length_a   1.000
_cell.length_b   1.000
_cell.length_c   1.000
_cell.angle_alpha   90.00
_cell.angle_beta   90.00
_cell.angle_gamma   90.00
#
_symmetry.space_group_name_H-M   'P 1'
#
loop_
_entity.id
_entity.type
_entity.pdbx_description
1 polymer ?
#
loop_
_entity_poly.entity_id
_entity_poly.type
_entity_poly.pdbx_seq_one_letter_code
_entity_poly.pdbx_strand_id
1 'polypeptide(L)' 'MEVIIILLFGSLTVACFFLVAYVWSTQTGQFDDVYSPGQRILFEDEDLKQTNKK' A
#
# COMPACT_ATOMS: atom_id res chain seq x y z
N MET A 1 -1.79 6.24 -40.93
CA MET A 1 -2.79 5.45 -40.16
C MET A 1 -2.11 4.41 -39.27
N GLU A 2 -0.99 3.83 -39.72
CA GLU A 2 -0.12 2.92 -38.96
C GLU A 2 0.34 3.46 -37.60
N VAL A 3 0.70 4.76 -37.51
CA VAL A 3 1.12 5.40 -36.25
C VAL A 3 0.05 5.32 -35.17
N ILE A 4 -1.24 5.43 -35.52
CA ILE A 4 -2.35 5.36 -34.55
C ILE A 4 -2.43 3.97 -33.93
N ILE A 5 -2.17 2.92 -34.71
CA ILE A 5 -2.18 1.54 -34.23
C ILE A 5 -1.05 1.32 -33.21
N ILE A 6 0.15 1.82 -33.51
CA ILE A 6 1.30 1.74 -32.59
C ILE A 6 1.01 2.49 -31.27
N LEU A 7 0.44 3.70 -31.36
CA LEU A 7 0.07 4.49 -30.18
C LEU A 7 -1.03 3.84 -29.35
N LEU A 8 -1.98 3.16 -30.00
CA LEU A 8 -3.05 2.43 -29.32
C LEU A 8 -2.49 1.28 -28.48
N PHE A 9 -1.64 0.44 -29.07
CA PHE A 9 -1.00 -0.64 -28.32
C PHE A 9 -0.04 -0.13 -27.24
N GLY A 10 0.71 0.95 -27.53
CA GLY A 10 1.59 1.59 -26.55
C GLY A 10 0.82 2.11 -25.33
N SER A 11 -0.23 2.89 -25.54
CA SER A 11 -1.06 3.42 -24.45
C SER A 11 -1.80 2.33 -23.68
N LEU A 12 -2.31 1.31 -24.35
CA LEU A 12 -2.96 0.16 -23.70
C LEU A 12 -1.97 -0.61 -22.81
N THR A 13 -0.75 -0.85 -23.30
CA THR A 13 0.30 -1.55 -22.53
C THR A 13 0.66 -0.77 -21.27
N VAL A 14 0.85 0.55 -21.39
CA VAL A 14 1.14 1.42 -20.24
C VAL A 14 0.00 1.40 -19.24
N ALA A 15 -1.26 1.49 -19.70
CA ALA A 15 -2.42 1.43 -18.83
C ALA A 15 -2.52 0.09 -18.07
N CYS A 16 -2.34 -1.05 -18.77
CA CYS A 16 -2.34 -2.37 -18.15
C CYS A 16 -1.17 -2.53 -17.16
N PHE A 17 0.02 -2.04 -17.49
CA PHE A 17 1.18 -2.07 -16.61
C PHE A 17 0.88 -1.36 -15.28
N PHE A 18 0.37 -0.13 -15.34
CA PHE A 18 0.00 0.63 -14.14
C PHE A 18 -1.13 -0.04 -13.34
N LEU A 19 -2.12 -0.64 -14.02
CA LEU A 19 -3.21 -1.34 -13.36
C LEU A 19 -2.70 -2.58 -12.59
N VAL A 20 -1.83 -3.38 -13.19
CA VAL A 20 -1.24 -4.56 -12.52
C VAL A 20 -0.36 -4.12 -11.36
N ALA A 21 0.47 -3.09 -11.55
CA ALA A 21 1.31 -2.54 -10.49
C ALA A 21 0.46 -2.02 -9.32
N TYR A 22 -0.65 -1.34 -9.61
CA TYR A 22 -1.60 -0.87 -8.60
C TYR A 22 -2.20 -2.03 -7.80
N VAL A 23 -2.73 -3.06 -8.48
CA VAL A 23 -3.34 -4.24 -7.81
C VAL A 23 -2.32 -5.03 -7.00
N TRP A 24 -1.05 -5.09 -7.44
CA TRP A 24 0.02 -5.70 -6.67
C TRP A 24 0.38 -4.86 -5.44
N SER A 25 0.51 -3.54 -5.60
CA SER A 25 0.80 -2.60 -4.50
C SER A 25 -0.26 -2.64 -3.40
N THR A 26 -1.54 -2.73 -3.76
CA THR A 26 -2.63 -2.73 -2.77
C THR A 26 -2.72 -4.03 -1.97
N GLN A 27 -2.21 -5.14 -2.52
CA GLN A 27 -2.17 -6.44 -1.82
C GLN A 27 -0.89 -6.65 -1.01
N THR A 28 0.17 -5.85 -1.22
CA THR A 28 1.49 -6.03 -0.57
C THR A 28 1.54 -5.42 0.84
N GLY A 29 0.40 -5.28 1.53
CA GLY A 29 0.37 -4.83 2.92
C GLY A 29 0.81 -3.37 3.15
N GLN A 30 0.86 -2.53 2.10
CA GLN A 30 1.20 -1.11 2.23
C GLN A 30 0.26 -0.37 3.21
N PHE A 31 -0.94 -0.89 3.43
CA PHE A 31 -1.94 -0.35 4.33
C PHE A 31 -1.92 -0.96 5.74
N ASP A 32 -0.97 -1.84 6.04
CA ASP A 32 -0.88 -2.51 7.34
C ASP A 32 -0.36 -1.58 8.44
N ASP A 33 0.29 -0.46 8.07
CA ASP A 33 0.73 0.57 9.01
C ASP A 33 -0.40 1.57 9.33
N VAL A 34 -1.46 1.03 9.96
CA VAL A 34 -2.64 1.81 10.38
C VAL A 34 -2.35 2.63 11.64
N TYR A 35 -1.35 2.22 12.42
CA TYR A 35 -1.00 2.83 13.70
C TYR A 35 0.25 3.69 13.59
N SER A 36 0.04 5.00 13.60
CA SER A 36 1.15 5.95 13.64
C SER A 36 2.07 5.71 14.86
N PRO A 37 3.38 5.99 14.75
CA PRO A 37 4.31 5.86 15.87
C PRO A 37 3.87 6.58 17.14
N GLY A 38 3.17 7.72 17.00
CA GLY A 38 2.68 8.51 18.14
C GLY A 38 1.58 7.80 18.93
N GLN A 39 0.64 7.12 18.25
CA GLN A 39 -0.37 6.31 18.96
C GLN A 39 0.29 5.11 19.65
N ARG A 40 1.25 4.47 18.99
CA ARG A 40 1.94 3.31 19.55
C ARG A 40 2.62 3.63 20.88
N ILE A 41 3.34 4.74 20.95
CA ILE A 41 4.04 5.18 22.17
C ILE A 41 3.07 5.53 23.31
N LEU A 42 1.92 6.16 23.01
CA LEU A 42 0.93 6.53 24.03
C LEU A 42 0.24 5.32 24.68
N PHE A 43 0.03 4.23 23.93
CA PHE A 43 -0.69 3.06 24.41
C PHE A 43 0.23 1.91 24.85
N GLU A 44 1.45 1.79 24.33
CA GLU A 44 2.47 0.81 24.79
C GLU A 44 2.81 0.98 26.28
N ASP A 45 2.81 2.23 26.79
CA ASP A 45 3.10 2.54 28.19
C ASP A 45 2.01 2.03 29.17
N GLU A 46 0.77 1.86 28.71
CA GLU A 46 -0.32 1.33 29.55
C GLU A 46 -0.32 -0.20 29.65
N ASP A 47 0.00 -0.91 28.56
CA ASP A 47 0.01 -2.37 28.50
C ASP A 47 1.14 -3.00 29.34
N LEU A 48 2.30 -2.33 29.40
CA LEU A 48 3.42 -2.75 30.26
C LEU A 48 3.09 -2.67 31.76
N LYS A 49 2.27 -1.70 32.17
CA LYS A 49 1.82 -1.56 33.57
C LYS A 49 0.80 -2.63 33.97
N GLN A 50 -0.03 -3.12 33.04
CA GLN A 50 -1.00 -4.19 33.31
C GLN A 50 -0.32 -5.55 33.49
N THR A 51 0.71 -5.83 32.69
CA THR A 51 1.45 -7.10 32.72
C THR A 51 2.28 -7.26 34.00
N ASN A 52 2.80 -6.16 34.55
CA ASN A 52 3.57 -6.18 35.80
C ASN A 52 2.68 -6.28 37.06
N LYS A 53 1.36 -6.15 36.91
CA LYS A 53 0.40 -6.13 38.03
C LYS A 53 -0.40 -7.44 38.18
N LYS A 54 -0.15 -8.43 37.31
CA LYS A 54 -0.60 -9.83 37.48
C LYS A 54 0.53 -10.67 38.06
#